data_AF-A0A529VLK8-F1
#
_entry.id   AF-A0A529VLK8-F1
#
_cell.length_a   1.000
_cell.length_b   1.000
_cell.length_c   1.000
_cell.angle_alpha   90.00
_cell.angle_beta   90.00
_cell.angle_gamma   90.00
#
_symmetry.space_group_name_H-M   'P 1'
#
loop_
_entity.id
_entity.type
_entity.pdbx_description
1 polymer ?
#
loop_
_entity_poly.entity_id
_entity_poly.type
_entity_poly.pdbx_seq_one_letter_code
_entity_poly.pdbx_strand_id
1 'polypeptide(L)' 'LFLADGGGDFAKSVGLDNDISANGMGLRSKRFSMIVDDSTVKAINVEAKPGVDESGAAKILEQL' A
#
# COMPACT_ATOMS: atom_id res chain seq x y z
N LEU A 1 -2.18 1.43 16.78
CA LEU A 1 -2.98 2.46 16.08
C LEU A 1 -3.37 1.90 14.72
N PHE A 2 -4.62 2.08 14.30
CA PHE A 2 -5.07 1.73 12.95
C PHE A 2 -5.62 2.99 12.28
N LEU A 3 -5.32 3.17 11.00
CA LEU A 3 -5.76 4.32 10.21
C LEU A 3 -6.81 3.85 9.21
N ALA A 4 -7.90 4.62 9.08
CA ALA A 4 -8.98 4.31 8.17
C ALA A 4 -8.97 5.29 6.99
N ASP A 5 -8.95 4.75 5.77
CA ASP A 5 -9.11 5.47 4.50
C ASP A 5 -10.37 4.95 3.78
N GLY A 6 -11.55 5.17 4.39
CA GLY A 6 -12.80 4.58 3.92
C GLY A 6 -13.27 5.10 2.55
N GLY A 7 -12.91 6.34 2.20
CA GLY A 7 -13.17 6.93 0.88
C GLY A 7 -12.13 6.57 -0.20
N GLY A 8 -10.99 6.01 0.23
CA GLY A 8 -9.85 5.75 -0.64
C GLY A 8 -9.16 7.02 -1.13
N ASP A 9 -9.31 8.15 -0.43
CA ASP A 9 -8.79 9.45 -0.86
C ASP A 9 -7.26 9.44 -0.81
N PHE A 10 -6.69 8.86 0.25
CA PHE A 10 -5.25 8.68 0.33
C PHE A 10 -4.79 7.73 -0.77
N ALA A 11 -5.36 6.53 -0.86
CA ALA A 11 -4.95 5.53 -1.87
C ALA A 11 -4.95 6.10 -3.30
N LYS A 12 -6.00 6.85 -3.68
CA LYS A 12 -6.06 7.56 -4.97
C LYS A 12 -4.96 8.61 -5.12
N SER A 13 -4.79 9.46 -4.10
CA SER A 13 -3.83 10.57 -4.16
C SER A 13 -2.39 10.10 -4.38
N VAL A 14 -2.04 8.90 -3.90
CA VAL A 14 -0.70 8.32 -4.04
C VAL A 14 -0.61 7.24 -5.13
N GLY A 15 -1.66 7.04 -5.93
CA GLY A 15 -1.68 6.05 -7.03
C GLY A 15 -1.63 4.58 -6.57
N LEU A 16 -2.01 4.33 -5.33
CA LEU A 16 -2.10 3.00 -4.72
C LEU A 16 -3.53 2.47 -4.69
N ASP A 17 -4.46 3.13 -5.37
CA ASP A 17 -5.80 2.61 -5.56
C ASP A 17 -5.82 1.38 -6.48
N ASN A 18 -6.79 0.52 -6.23
CA ASN A 18 -7.06 -0.70 -6.97
C ASN A 18 -8.58 -0.90 -7.03
N ASP A 19 -9.14 -0.78 -8.23
CA ASP A 19 -10.55 -1.07 -8.45
C ASP A 19 -10.75 -2.58 -8.58
N ILE A 20 -11.34 -3.17 -7.54
CA ILE A 20 -11.67 -4.59 -7.48
C ILE A 20 -13.19 -4.80 -7.43
N SER A 21 -13.94 -3.88 -8.05
CA SER A 21 -15.41 -3.94 -8.15
C SER A 21 -15.91 -5.20 -8.84
N ALA A 22 -15.15 -5.74 -9.81
CA ALA A 22 -15.47 -7.01 -10.46
C ALA A 22 -15.55 -8.19 -9.48
N ASN A 23 -14.88 -8.10 -8.33
CA ASN A 23 -14.92 -9.09 -7.25
C ASN A 23 -15.84 -8.65 -6.08
N GLY A 24 -16.70 -7.64 -6.30
CA GLY A 24 -17.65 -7.15 -5.30
C GLY A 24 -17.03 -6.33 -4.16
N MET A 25 -15.77 -5.93 -4.29
CA MET A 25 -15.03 -5.25 -3.20
C MET A 25 -14.98 -3.73 -3.34
N GLY A 26 -15.28 -3.20 -4.53
CA GLY A 26 -15.17 -1.77 -4.82
C GLY A 26 -13.71 -1.31 -4.91
N LEU A 27 -13.51 -0.02 -4.65
CA LEU A 27 -12.19 0.59 -4.54
C LEU A 27 -11.45 0.08 -3.28
N ARG A 28 -10.21 -0.34 -3.44
CA ARG A 28 -9.31 -0.76 -2.36
C ARG A 28 -7.94 -0.15 -2.55
N SER A 29 -7.09 -0.27 -1.53
CA SER A 29 -5.66 -0.06 -1.71
C SER A 29 -5.03 -1.31 -2.31
N LYS A 30 -4.03 -1.14 -3.17
CA LYS A 30 -3.02 -2.15 -3.47
C LYS A 30 -2.36 -2.60 -2.17
N ARG A 31 -1.76 -3.79 -2.17
CA ARG A 31 -0.92 -4.21 -1.05
C ARG A 31 0.46 -3.59 -1.22
N PHE A 32 0.91 -2.88 -0.19
CA PHE A 32 2.20 -2.20 -0.20
C PHE A 32 2.79 -2.08 1.20
N SER A 33 4.06 -1.73 1.26
CA SER A 33 4.73 -1.17 2.44
C SER A 33 5.51 0.08 2.04
N MET A 34 5.75 0.97 3.01
CA MET A 34 6.39 2.26 2.75
C MET A 34 7.23 2.68 3.95
N ILE A 35 8.43 3.19 3.71
CA ILE A 35 9.26 3.87 4.70
C ILE A 35 9.09 5.37 4.46
N VAL A 36 8.57 6.06 5.46
CA VAL A 36 8.35 7.52 5.43
C VAL A 36 9.17 8.16 6.52
N ASP A 37 9.96 9.17 6.14
CA ASP A 37 10.82 9.94 7.03
C ASP A 37 10.58 11.43 6.74
N ASP A 38 10.13 12.16 7.76
CA ASP A 38 9.74 13.58 7.69
C ASP A 38 8.90 13.93 6.46
N SER A 39 7.77 13.24 6.30
CA SER A 39 6.84 13.39 5.16
C SER A 39 7.44 13.05 3.78
N THR A 40 8.65 12.51 3.72
CA THR A 40 9.30 12.05 2.49
C THR A 40 9.24 10.54 2.39
N VAL A 41 8.75 10.02 1.27
CA VAL A 41 8.80 8.58 0.98
C VAL A 41 10.24 8.18 0.62
N LYS A 42 10.88 7.36 1.45
CA LYS A 42 12.24 6.86 1.22
C LYS A 42 12.25 5.54 0.46
N ALA A 43 11.25 4.69 0.72
CA ALA A 43 11.04 3.44 0.01
C ALA A 43 9.54 3.16 -0.13
N ILE A 44 9.15 2.58 -1.25
CA ILE A 44 7.80 2.09 -1.49
C ILE A 44 7.89 0.72 -2.17
N ASN A 45 7.25 -0.28 -1.58
CA ASN A 45 7.24 -1.64 -2.09
C ASN A 45 5.80 -2.04 -2.39
N VAL A 46 5.46 -2.17 -3.67
CA VAL A 46 4.10 -2.49 -4.12
C VAL A 46 4.09 -3.90 -4.69
N GLU A 47 3.12 -4.71 -4.29
CA GLU A 47 2.97 -6.05 -4.83
C GLU A 47 2.55 -6.00 -6.31
N ALA A 48 3.29 -6.71 -7.17
CA ALA A 48 2.96 -6.87 -8.59
C ALA A 48 2.06 -8.09 -8.87
N LYS A 49 1.99 -9.03 -7.92
CA LYS A 49 1.23 -10.29 -8.01
C LYS A 49 0.59 -10.59 -6.64
N PRO A 50 -0.39 -11.51 -6.56
CA PRO A 50 -0.92 -11.95 -5.27
C PRO A 50 0.21 -12.47 -4.37
N GLY A 51 0.32 -11.94 -3.16
CA GLY A 51 1.39 -12.29 -2.23
C GLY A 51 1.68 -11.19 -1.21
N VAL A 52 2.81 -11.36 -0.52
CA VAL A 52 3.41 -10.43 0.45
C VAL A 52 4.93 -10.37 0.29
N ASP A 53 5.43 -10.69 -0.91
CA ASP A 53 6.87 -10.87 -1.18
C ASP A 53 7.61 -9.52 -1.10
N GLU A 54 7.00 -8.44 -1.61
CA GLU A 54 7.60 -7.10 -1.65
C GLU A 54 7.20 -6.25 -0.44
N SER A 55 6.01 -6.47 0.11
CA SER A 55 5.43 -5.64 1.18
C SER A 55 5.62 -6.22 2.58
N GLY A 56 6.25 -7.39 2.71
CA GLY A 56 6.46 -8.08 3.98
C GLY A 56 7.38 -7.31 4.95
N ALA A 57 7.22 -7.59 6.25
CA ALA A 57 8.02 -6.94 7.29
C ALA A 57 9.53 -7.22 7.16
N ALA A 58 9.91 -8.42 6.70
CA ALA A 58 11.32 -8.75 6.45
C ALA A 58 11.94 -7.84 5.38
N LYS A 59 11.21 -7.55 4.30
CA LYS A 59 11.65 -6.63 3.24
C LYS A 59 11.88 -5.22 3.76
N ILE A 60 11.01 -4.74 4.64
CA ILE A 60 11.20 -3.44 5.30
C ILE A 60 12.47 -3.44 6.15
N LEU A 61 12.71 -4.50 6.92
CA LEU A 61 13.88 -4.59 7.79
C LEU A 61 15.21 -4.59 7.00
N GLU A 62 15.23 -5.16 5.79
CA GLU A 62 16.37 -5.10 4.87
C GLU A 62 16.66 -3.69 4.32
N GLN A 63 15.71 -2.77 4.43
CA GLN A 63 15.77 -1.40 3.88
C GLN A 63 16.02 -0.31 4.93
N LEU A 64 16.11 -0.69 6.22
CA LEU A 64 16.43 0.20 7.34
C LEU A 64 17.94 0.30 7.55
#